data_AF-A0A8H8A230-F1
#
_entry.id   AF-A0A8H8A230-F1
#
_cell.length_a   1.000
_cell.length_b   1.000
_cell.length_c   1.000
_cell.angle_alpha   90.00
_cell.angle_beta   90.00
_cell.angle_gamma   90.00
#
_symmetry.space_group_name_H-M   'P 1'
#
loop_
_entity.id
_entity.type
_entity.pdbx_description
1 polymer ?
#
loop_
_entity_poly.entity_id
_entity_poly.type
_entity_poly.pdbx_seq_one_letter_code
_entity_poly.pdbx_strand_id
1 'polypeptide(L)'
;MIKEPDKFMAPHWVADFSKVLATRDTVRFDIQRTAKSVHMAVLLKQDIILFEWAAEPYSKFMKVKAFWLPETPKFVSLQHDMLEPTFLIVGYASELNAVRISDAEVSDLPVPGEIRAAEGEWEDMIPLLHPDDNKVEATNVFHGTARKAAVVRAGQTGTALRDHASSRVKAKYYLATYGNMSSIVDSAARPVKNLPNFTRKEGGPQTGAAADGHPSAPSPETPPAPVFRWSATPSSIICNWSENDPSELIAFLGKGGVEVCSFRTGRRVTVFPPGAPVRLIAQSRDKQIFFASGKSRKRCSLHVIKLDRLAEQRAADA
;
A
#
# COMPACT_ATOMS: atom_id res chain seq x y z
N MET A 1 -1.20 41.77 17.59
CA MET A 1 -2.54 41.17 17.78
C MET A 1 -2.42 39.71 17.34
N ILE A 2 -2.20 38.82 18.30
CA ILE A 2 -2.02 37.38 18.05
C ILE A 2 -3.42 36.81 17.84
N LYS A 3 -3.70 36.28 16.65
CA LYS A 3 -4.96 35.56 16.39
C LYS A 3 -5.05 34.41 17.39
N GLU A 4 -6.14 34.37 18.14
CA GLU A 4 -6.45 33.25 19.03
C GLU A 4 -6.36 31.93 18.25
N PRO A 5 -5.77 30.86 18.81
CA PRO A 5 -5.81 29.56 18.18
C PRO A 5 -7.27 29.13 18.07
N ASP A 6 -7.70 28.82 16.85
CA ASP A 6 -9.02 28.29 16.54
C ASP A 6 -9.46 27.29 17.62
N LYS A 7 -10.60 27.58 18.25
CA LYS A 7 -11.27 26.68 19.18
C LYS A 7 -11.35 25.31 18.52
N PHE A 8 -10.60 24.37 19.07
CA PHE A 8 -10.51 22.97 18.67
C PHE A 8 -11.93 22.42 18.43
N MET A 9 -12.28 22.19 17.16
CA MET A 9 -13.60 21.76 16.66
C MET A 9 -13.88 20.27 17.00
N ALA A 10 -13.79 19.91 18.28
CA ALA A 10 -14.06 18.56 18.75
C ALA A 10 -15.54 18.08 18.61
N PRO A 11 -16.60 18.92 18.70
CA PRO A 11 -17.96 18.38 18.80
C PRO A 11 -18.55 17.86 17.47
N HIS A 12 -17.99 18.23 16.31
CA HIS A 12 -18.52 17.78 15.02
C HIS A 12 -18.08 16.37 14.62
N TRP A 13 -16.95 15.88 15.14
CA TRP A 13 -16.39 14.60 14.71
C TRP A 13 -17.22 13.41 15.19
N VAL A 14 -17.98 13.59 16.28
CA VAL A 14 -18.87 12.56 16.84
C VAL A 14 -20.12 12.35 15.98
N ALA A 15 -20.47 13.31 15.12
CA ALA A 15 -21.58 13.18 14.18
C ALA A 15 -21.21 12.43 12.88
N ASP A 16 -19.91 12.30 12.56
CA ASP A 16 -19.41 11.76 11.29
C ASP A 16 -19.04 10.26 11.35
N PHE A 17 -19.65 9.50 12.27
CA PHE A 17 -19.44 8.05 12.36
C PHE A 17 -20.51 7.29 11.58
N SER A 18 -20.11 6.60 10.52
CA SER A 18 -20.98 5.67 9.78
C SER A 18 -20.75 4.23 10.25
N LYS A 19 -21.80 3.59 10.78
CA LYS A 19 -21.75 2.18 11.14
C LYS A 19 -21.90 1.33 9.89
N VAL A 20 -20.87 0.54 9.59
CA VAL A 20 -20.95 -0.50 8.57
C VAL A 20 -21.67 -1.70 9.18
N LEU A 21 -22.80 -2.10 8.60
CA LEU A 21 -23.59 -3.22 9.11
C LEU A 21 -22.95 -4.57 8.74
N ALA A 22 -23.21 -5.59 9.54
CA ALA A 22 -22.75 -6.97 9.32
C ALA A 22 -21.21 -7.15 9.26
N THR A 23 -20.44 -6.25 9.86
CA THR A 23 -18.98 -6.34 10.00
C THR A 23 -18.54 -6.61 11.45
N ARG A 24 -19.44 -7.15 12.27
CA ARG A 24 -19.10 -7.63 13.61
C ARG A 24 -18.07 -8.75 13.47
N ASP A 25 -17.02 -8.71 14.29
CA ASP A 25 -15.90 -9.66 14.26
C ASP A 25 -14.94 -9.50 13.07
N THR A 26 -14.85 -8.26 12.54
CA THR A 26 -13.82 -7.91 11.53
C THR A 26 -12.43 -8.22 12.06
N VAL A 27 -11.69 -9.03 11.30
CA VAL A 27 -10.29 -9.36 11.56
C VAL A 27 -9.38 -8.32 10.94
N ARG A 28 -9.67 -7.94 9.69
CA ARG A 28 -8.91 -6.95 8.91
C ARG A 28 -9.84 -6.25 7.93
N PHE A 29 -9.48 -5.04 7.53
CA PHE A 29 -10.13 -4.36 6.42
C PHE A 29 -9.09 -3.58 5.63
N ASP A 30 -9.37 -3.34 4.36
CA ASP A 30 -8.58 -2.49 3.48
C ASP A 30 -9.52 -1.51 2.75
N ILE A 31 -9.12 -0.24 2.68
CA ILE A 31 -9.91 0.83 2.07
C ILE A 31 -9.08 1.41 0.93
N GLN A 32 -9.66 1.40 -0.26
CA GLN A 32 -9.05 1.94 -1.46
C GLN A 32 -9.96 2.96 -2.10
N ARG A 33 -9.38 4.07 -2.55
CA ARG A 33 -10.11 5.11 -3.27
C ARG A 33 -9.79 5.02 -4.75
N THR A 34 -10.83 4.94 -5.57
CA THR A 34 -10.73 5.04 -7.03
C THR A 34 -11.28 6.40 -7.48
N ALA A 35 -11.06 6.75 -8.74
CA ALA A 35 -11.61 7.96 -9.34
C ALA A 35 -13.15 7.99 -9.31
N LYS A 36 -13.82 6.83 -9.19
CA LYS A 36 -15.28 6.73 -9.17
C LYS A 36 -15.85 6.70 -7.76
N SER A 37 -15.22 5.99 -6.82
CA SER A 37 -15.79 5.74 -5.49
C SER A 37 -14.74 5.28 -4.48
N VAL A 38 -15.15 5.15 -3.22
CA VAL A 38 -14.36 4.55 -2.15
C VAL A 38 -14.83 3.12 -1.95
N HIS A 39 -13.90 2.17 -1.96
CA HIS A 39 -14.17 0.75 -1.78
C HIS A 39 -13.52 0.26 -0.49
N MET A 40 -14.16 -0.72 0.15
CA MET A 40 -13.68 -1.30 1.39
C MET A 40 -13.86 -2.80 1.37
N ALA A 41 -12.76 -3.55 1.46
CA ALA A 41 -12.77 -4.99 1.66
C ALA A 41 -12.70 -5.28 3.16
N VAL A 42 -13.62 -6.10 3.67
CA VAL A 42 -13.69 -6.47 5.10
C VAL A 42 -13.54 -7.97 5.22
N LEU A 43 -12.55 -8.42 5.98
CA LEU A 43 -12.29 -9.81 6.30
C LEU A 43 -12.95 -10.21 7.62
N LEU A 44 -13.81 -11.23 7.54
CA LEU A 44 -14.60 -11.80 8.64
C LEU A 44 -14.34 -13.31 8.68
N LYS A 45 -13.31 -13.75 9.42
CA LYS A 45 -12.87 -15.15 9.41
C LYS A 45 -12.55 -15.62 7.98
N GLN A 46 -13.42 -16.44 7.38
CA GLN A 46 -13.30 -16.99 6.03
C GLN A 46 -14.05 -16.18 4.96
N ASP A 47 -14.77 -15.12 5.34
CA ASP A 47 -15.54 -14.32 4.40
C ASP A 47 -14.84 -12.99 4.12
N ILE A 48 -14.72 -12.61 2.85
CA ILE A 48 -14.39 -11.24 2.45
C ILE A 48 -15.66 -10.57 1.92
N ILE A 49 -16.06 -9.45 2.51
CA ILE A 49 -17.17 -8.64 2.02
C ILE A 49 -16.60 -7.36 1.42
N LEU A 50 -16.88 -7.13 0.14
CA LEU A 50 -16.55 -5.90 -0.57
C LEU A 50 -17.72 -4.93 -0.48
N PHE A 51 -17.42 -3.73 0.01
CA PHE A 51 -18.33 -2.61 0.06
C PHE A 51 -17.87 -1.49 -0.87
N GLU A 52 -18.83 -0.70 -1.34
CA GLU A 52 -18.63 0.54 -2.08
C GLU A 52 -19.37 1.67 -1.36
N TRP A 53 -18.75 2.85 -1.31
CA TRP A 53 -19.38 4.04 -0.76
C TRP A 53 -20.50 4.53 -1.68
N ALA A 54 -21.74 4.44 -1.22
CA ALA A 54 -22.85 5.07 -1.89
C ALA A 54 -22.88 6.56 -1.51
N ALA A 55 -22.75 7.42 -2.51
CA ALA A 55 -22.92 8.85 -2.37
C ALA A 55 -24.34 9.23 -1.89
N GLU A 56 -24.57 10.53 -1.74
CA GLU A 56 -25.88 11.05 -1.36
C GLU A 56 -27.00 10.52 -2.27
N PRO A 57 -28.19 10.20 -1.69
CA PRO A 57 -28.63 10.50 -0.33
C PRO A 57 -28.26 9.42 0.72
N TYR A 58 -27.50 8.38 0.34
CA TYR A 58 -27.28 7.24 1.23
C TYR A 58 -26.12 7.43 2.21
N SER A 59 -25.03 8.07 1.75
CA SER A 59 -23.83 8.40 2.53
C SER A 59 -23.36 7.25 3.44
N LYS A 60 -23.27 6.05 2.86
CA LYS A 60 -22.89 4.82 3.58
C LYS A 60 -22.29 3.77 2.68
N PHE A 61 -21.52 2.86 3.27
CA PHE A 61 -21.00 1.68 2.59
C PHE A 61 -22.12 0.68 2.29
N MET A 62 -22.24 0.31 1.02
CA MET A 62 -23.17 -0.68 0.51
C MET A 62 -22.42 -1.94 0.09
N LYS A 63 -22.92 -3.11 0.50
CA LYS A 63 -22.34 -4.39 0.12
C LYS A 63 -22.50 -4.59 -1.39
N VAL A 64 -21.38 -4.84 -2.07
CA VAL A 64 -21.34 -5.09 -3.52
C VAL A 64 -21.16 -6.58 -3.80
N LYS A 65 -20.17 -7.20 -3.16
CA LYS A 65 -19.81 -8.61 -3.40
C LYS A 65 -19.34 -9.27 -2.10
N ALA A 66 -19.42 -10.60 -2.06
CA ALA A 66 -18.84 -11.39 -0.99
C ALA A 66 -18.11 -12.59 -1.59
N PHE A 67 -17.04 -13.00 -0.92
CA PHE A 67 -16.18 -14.12 -1.28
C PHE A 67 -16.07 -15.03 -0.07
N TRP A 68 -16.21 -16.34 -0.28
CA TRP A 68 -15.99 -17.35 0.73
C TRP A 68 -14.65 -18.04 0.47
N LEU A 69 -13.83 -18.14 1.50
CA LEU A 69 -12.48 -18.72 1.42
C LEU A 69 -12.44 -20.07 2.16
N PRO A 70 -11.60 -21.02 1.70
CA PRO A 70 -11.47 -22.32 2.34
C PRO A 70 -10.89 -22.20 3.76
N GLU A 71 -10.04 -21.21 4.00
CA GLU A 71 -9.42 -20.94 5.30
C GLU A 71 -9.34 -19.43 5.59
N THR A 72 -9.02 -19.09 6.84
CA THR A 72 -8.91 -17.67 7.25
C THR A 72 -7.57 -17.11 6.79
N PRO A 73 -7.55 -16.14 5.87
CA PRO A 73 -6.31 -15.52 5.43
C PRO A 73 -5.70 -14.66 6.54
N LYS A 74 -4.38 -14.48 6.47
CA LYS A 74 -3.59 -13.63 7.36
C LYS A 74 -3.71 -12.16 6.98
N PHE A 75 -3.81 -11.89 5.69
CA PHE A 75 -4.11 -10.54 5.20
C PHE A 75 -4.97 -10.56 3.93
N VAL A 76 -5.61 -9.41 3.70
CA VAL A 76 -6.31 -9.08 2.46
C VAL A 76 -5.86 -7.69 2.01
N SER A 77 -5.60 -7.53 0.72
CA SER A 77 -5.28 -6.25 0.10
C SER A 77 -6.13 -6.05 -1.16
N LEU A 78 -6.83 -4.93 -1.23
CA LEU A 78 -7.67 -4.56 -2.35
C LEU A 78 -6.83 -3.81 -3.39
N GLN A 79 -6.89 -4.26 -4.64
CA GLN A 79 -6.16 -3.68 -5.76
C GLN A 79 -7.14 -3.09 -6.77
N HIS A 80 -6.76 -1.96 -7.37
CA HIS A 80 -7.59 -1.24 -8.34
C HIS A 80 -6.76 -0.71 -9.51
N ASP A 81 -7.39 -0.37 -10.63
CA ASP A 81 -6.75 0.19 -11.83
C ASP A 81 -6.92 1.72 -11.94
N MET A 82 -7.13 2.39 -10.80
CA MET A 82 -7.58 3.79 -10.65
C MET A 82 -9.06 4.03 -10.91
N LEU A 83 -9.75 3.20 -11.71
CA LEU A 83 -11.18 3.37 -12.00
C LEU A 83 -12.03 2.49 -11.09
N GLU A 84 -11.66 1.21 -11.00
CA GLU A 84 -12.40 0.20 -10.27
C GLU A 84 -11.50 -0.85 -9.61
N PRO A 85 -11.99 -1.53 -8.56
CA PRO A 85 -11.29 -2.66 -7.98
C PRO A 85 -11.15 -3.81 -8.99
N THR A 86 -9.94 -4.35 -9.13
CA THR A 86 -9.63 -5.40 -10.09
C THR A 86 -9.34 -6.73 -9.39
N PHE A 87 -8.53 -6.72 -8.33
CA PHE A 87 -8.11 -7.93 -7.62
C PHE A 87 -8.20 -7.76 -6.10
N LEU A 88 -8.46 -8.86 -5.42
CA LEU A 88 -8.16 -9.04 -4.00
C LEU A 88 -6.91 -9.91 -3.92
N ILE A 89 -5.87 -9.41 -3.26
CA ILE A 89 -4.72 -10.22 -2.88
C ILE A 89 -5.00 -10.80 -1.51
N VAL A 90 -4.91 -12.12 -1.40
CA VAL A 90 -5.22 -12.89 -0.20
C VAL A 90 -3.98 -13.69 0.17
N GLY A 91 -3.44 -13.43 1.36
CA GLY A 91 -2.28 -14.14 1.88
C GLY A 91 -2.64 -15.10 2.98
N TYR A 92 -2.15 -16.33 2.86
CA TYR A 92 -2.30 -17.40 3.84
C TYR A 92 -0.99 -17.60 4.64
N ALA A 93 -0.79 -18.74 5.30
CA ALA A 93 0.45 -18.99 6.03
C ALA A 93 1.67 -19.13 5.09
N SER A 94 1.48 -19.80 3.95
CA SER A 94 2.56 -20.12 2.98
C SER A 94 2.23 -19.75 1.54
N GLU A 95 1.00 -19.35 1.26
CA GLU A 95 0.47 -19.16 -0.09
C GLU A 95 -0.08 -17.75 -0.28
N LEU A 96 -0.06 -17.30 -1.52
CA LEU A 96 -0.57 -16.00 -1.93
C LEU A 96 -1.45 -16.19 -3.16
N ASN A 97 -2.67 -15.68 -3.10
CA ASN A 97 -3.63 -15.79 -4.19
C ASN A 97 -4.09 -14.41 -4.63
N ALA A 98 -4.35 -14.26 -5.92
CA ALA A 98 -5.10 -13.15 -6.48
C ALA A 98 -6.51 -13.65 -6.85
N VAL A 99 -7.53 -12.98 -6.32
CA VAL A 99 -8.92 -13.22 -6.65
C VAL A 99 -9.41 -12.07 -7.51
N ARG A 100 -9.78 -12.34 -8.76
CA ARG A 100 -10.33 -11.32 -9.65
C ARG A 100 -11.73 -10.92 -9.18
N ILE A 101 -11.98 -9.62 -9.02
CA ILE A 101 -13.22 -9.12 -8.42
C ILE A 101 -14.43 -9.32 -9.34
N SER A 102 -14.26 -9.28 -10.66
CA SER A 102 -15.36 -9.40 -11.63
C SER A 102 -16.00 -10.81 -11.59
N ASP A 103 -15.21 -11.86 -11.76
CA ASP A 103 -15.67 -13.24 -11.97
C ASP A 103 -15.31 -14.19 -10.82
N ALA A 104 -14.54 -13.74 -9.82
CA ALA A 104 -14.02 -14.57 -8.74
C ALA A 104 -13.06 -15.68 -9.20
N GLU A 105 -12.42 -15.52 -10.36
CA GLU A 105 -11.30 -16.36 -10.77
C GLU A 105 -10.15 -16.22 -9.77
N VAL A 106 -9.58 -17.35 -9.35
CA VAL A 106 -8.47 -17.42 -8.40
C VAL A 106 -7.21 -17.82 -9.14
N SER A 107 -6.13 -17.07 -8.95
CA SER A 107 -4.80 -17.42 -9.45
C SER A 107 -3.78 -17.47 -8.32
N ASP A 108 -2.85 -18.41 -8.41
CA ASP A 108 -1.73 -18.51 -7.48
C ASP A 108 -0.66 -17.49 -7.85
N LEU A 109 -0.20 -16.75 -6.86
CA LEU A 109 0.90 -15.82 -7.01
C LEU A 109 2.21 -16.46 -6.52
N PRO A 110 3.31 -16.30 -7.28
CA PRO A 110 4.60 -16.83 -6.88
C PRO A 110 5.07 -16.18 -5.57
N VAL A 111 5.41 -17.00 -4.59
CA VAL A 111 6.12 -16.55 -3.38
C VAL A 111 7.63 -16.55 -3.67
N PRO A 112 8.33 -15.40 -3.53
CA PRO A 112 9.77 -15.31 -3.73
C PRO A 112 10.53 -16.35 -2.89
N GLY A 113 11.57 -16.98 -3.46
CA GLY A 113 12.33 -18.04 -2.78
C GLY A 113 12.96 -17.59 -1.46
N GLU A 114 13.47 -16.36 -1.42
CA GLU A 114 14.06 -15.74 -0.21
C GLU A 114 13.02 -15.52 0.89
N ILE A 115 11.78 -15.21 0.50
CA ILE A 115 10.64 -15.08 1.43
C ILE A 115 10.20 -16.46 1.91
N ARG A 116 10.14 -17.46 1.03
CA ARG A 116 9.79 -18.84 1.39
C ARG A 116 10.81 -19.48 2.34
N ALA A 117 12.08 -19.08 2.24
CA ALA A 117 13.14 -19.52 3.13
C ALA A 117 13.11 -18.81 4.51
N ALA A 118 12.35 -17.73 4.64
CA ALA A 118 12.15 -17.06 5.92
C ALA A 118 11.14 -17.84 6.76
N GLU A 119 11.32 -17.83 8.08
CA GLU A 119 10.30 -18.31 9.00
C GLU A 119 9.28 -17.19 9.24
N GLY A 120 8.00 -17.44 8.96
CA GLY A 120 6.97 -16.44 9.16
C GLY A 120 5.62 -16.79 8.57
N GLU A 121 4.78 -15.77 8.50
CA GLU A 121 3.48 -15.80 7.81
C GLU A 121 3.35 -14.50 6.99
N TRP A 122 2.44 -14.49 6.02
CA TRP A 122 2.17 -13.28 5.27
C TRP A 122 1.55 -12.19 6.14
N GLU A 123 2.12 -10.98 6.11
CA GLU A 123 1.68 -9.85 6.93
C GLU A 123 0.95 -8.78 6.12
N ASP A 124 1.51 -8.45 4.94
CA ASP A 124 0.95 -7.41 4.07
C ASP A 124 1.54 -7.43 2.64
N MET A 125 0.84 -6.76 1.72
CA MET A 125 1.32 -6.42 0.38
C MET A 125 0.90 -4.99 0.05
N ILE A 126 1.76 -4.03 0.39
CA ILE A 126 1.41 -2.61 0.35
C ILE A 126 1.76 -2.02 -1.02
N PRO A 127 0.83 -1.34 -1.71
CA PRO A 127 1.15 -0.66 -2.95
C PRO A 127 2.19 0.44 -2.72
N LEU A 128 3.24 0.42 -3.53
CA LEU A 128 4.20 1.51 -3.64
C LEU A 128 3.63 2.50 -4.67
N LEU A 129 2.91 3.50 -4.17
CA LEU A 129 2.16 4.48 -4.97
C LEU A 129 3.08 5.21 -5.96
N HIS A 130 2.73 5.34 -7.25
CA HIS A 130 3.40 6.30 -8.13
C HIS A 130 3.01 7.73 -7.68
N PRO A 131 3.85 8.79 -7.72
CA PRO A 131 3.45 10.08 -7.13
C PRO A 131 2.45 10.82 -8.04
N ASP A 132 2.34 10.35 -9.29
CA ASP A 132 1.32 10.81 -10.23
C ASP A 132 -0.05 10.19 -9.94
N ASP A 133 -0.14 9.09 -9.20
CA ASP A 133 -1.43 8.53 -8.76
C ASP A 133 -2.11 9.46 -7.75
N ASN A 134 -1.33 10.27 -7.01
CA ASN A 134 -1.84 11.31 -6.12
C ASN A 134 -2.42 12.52 -6.86
N LYS A 135 -2.18 12.68 -8.18
CA LYS A 135 -2.73 13.81 -8.96
C LYS A 135 -4.15 13.56 -9.46
N VAL A 136 -4.68 12.34 -9.32
CA VAL A 136 -6.00 11.99 -9.85
C VAL A 136 -7.16 12.57 -9.03
N GLU A 137 -6.93 13.24 -7.88
CA GLU A 137 -8.04 13.75 -7.07
C GLU A 137 -7.86 15.16 -6.50
N ALA A 138 -8.35 16.16 -7.26
CA ALA A 138 -8.94 17.38 -6.72
C ALA A 138 -10.05 17.98 -7.62
N THR A 139 -10.58 17.23 -8.59
CA THR A 139 -11.77 17.62 -9.37
C THR A 139 -12.95 16.74 -8.99
N ASN A 140 -13.37 16.85 -7.72
CA ASN A 140 -14.70 16.42 -7.30
C ASN A 140 -15.75 17.34 -7.93
N VAL A 141 -16.23 17.00 -9.13
CA VAL A 141 -17.59 17.33 -9.55
C VAL A 141 -18.40 16.05 -9.40
N PHE A 142 -19.00 15.87 -8.22
CA PHE A 142 -20.07 14.89 -8.03
C PHE A 142 -21.22 15.29 -8.95
N HIS A 143 -21.37 14.64 -10.10
CA HIS A 143 -22.60 14.63 -10.89
C HIS A 143 -23.01 13.17 -11.11
N GLY A 144 -24.29 12.90 -10.86
CA GLY A 144 -24.93 11.58 -10.75
C GLY A 144 -24.80 10.67 -11.98
N THR A 145 -25.31 9.44 -11.97
CA THR A 145 -26.63 8.99 -11.52
C THR A 145 -26.60 7.48 -11.27
N ALA A 146 -27.42 7.04 -10.32
CA ALA A 146 -27.62 5.62 -9.99
C ALA A 146 -28.07 4.81 -11.21
N ARG A 147 -27.40 3.70 -11.49
CA ARG A 147 -27.98 2.59 -12.26
C ARG A 147 -28.24 1.40 -11.34
N LYS A 148 -29.53 1.19 -11.05
CA LYS A 148 -30.10 -0.10 -10.63
C LYS A 148 -29.98 -1.12 -11.77
N ALA A 149 -30.00 -2.40 -11.39
CA ALA A 149 -30.13 -3.65 -12.18
C ALA A 149 -28.78 -4.41 -12.33
N ALA A 150 -28.69 -5.73 -12.23
CA ALA A 150 -29.66 -6.78 -11.89
C ALA A 150 -28.89 -8.07 -11.55
N VAL A 151 -29.59 -8.99 -10.87
CA VAL A 151 -29.28 -10.40 -10.69
C VAL A 151 -28.87 -11.07 -12.01
N VAL A 152 -27.75 -11.82 -12.03
CA VAL A 152 -27.59 -12.97 -12.95
C VAL A 152 -26.81 -14.10 -12.26
N ARG A 153 -27.45 -15.28 -12.24
CA ARG A 153 -26.87 -16.60 -11.98
C ARG A 153 -26.42 -17.21 -13.32
N ALA A 154 -25.39 -18.07 -13.22
CA ALA A 154 -25.07 -19.23 -14.07
C ALA A 154 -24.22 -19.04 -15.34
N GLY A 155 -23.31 -20.02 -15.54
CA GLY A 155 -23.15 -20.68 -16.83
C GLY A 155 -21.86 -20.41 -17.60
N GLN A 156 -20.96 -21.40 -17.58
CA GLN A 156 -19.95 -21.79 -18.58
C GLN A 156 -19.82 -20.94 -19.86
N THR A 157 -18.59 -20.54 -20.21
CA THR A 157 -17.76 -21.20 -21.26
C THR A 157 -16.45 -20.43 -21.43
N GLY A 158 -15.36 -21.16 -21.61
CA GLY A 158 -14.02 -20.60 -21.72
C GLY A 158 -13.84 -19.73 -22.95
N THR A 159 -13.26 -18.56 -22.73
CA THR A 159 -12.52 -17.80 -23.74
C THR A 159 -11.34 -17.13 -23.05
N ALA A 160 -10.17 -17.32 -23.63
CA ALA A 160 -8.87 -16.82 -23.18
C ALA A 160 -8.90 -15.36 -22.73
N LEU A 161 -8.08 -15.06 -21.71
CA LEU A 161 -7.61 -13.74 -21.29
C LEU A 161 -7.55 -12.78 -22.49
N ARG A 162 -8.61 -11.99 -22.67
CA ARG A 162 -8.59 -10.87 -23.59
C ARG A 162 -7.82 -9.76 -22.89
N ASP A 163 -6.62 -9.51 -23.39
CA ASP A 163 -5.83 -8.33 -23.11
C ASP A 163 -6.72 -7.09 -23.22
N HIS A 164 -7.03 -6.48 -22.07
CA HIS A 164 -7.55 -5.13 -22.05
C HIS A 164 -6.46 -4.24 -22.66
N ALA A 165 -6.76 -3.76 -23.86
CA ALA A 165 -5.90 -2.98 -24.72
C ALA A 165 -5.18 -1.85 -23.96
N SER A 166 -3.85 -2.00 -23.87
CA SER A 166 -2.77 -0.99 -23.88
C SER A 166 -3.10 0.47 -23.53
N SER A 167 -3.82 0.73 -22.44
CA SER A 167 -3.41 1.86 -21.59
C SER A 167 -2.05 1.47 -21.02
N ARG A 168 -1.04 2.34 -21.10
CA ARG A 168 0.25 2.11 -20.44
C ARG A 168 0.01 2.11 -18.93
N VAL A 169 -0.48 1.00 -18.40
CA VAL A 169 -0.58 0.76 -16.96
C VAL A 169 0.86 0.82 -16.47
N LYS A 170 1.21 1.92 -15.81
CA LYS A 170 2.52 2.06 -15.17
C LYS A 170 2.71 0.84 -14.29
N ALA A 171 3.90 0.22 -14.36
CA ALA A 171 4.20 -0.94 -13.53
C ALA A 171 3.94 -0.59 -12.06
N LYS A 172 3.01 -1.31 -11.43
CA LYS A 172 2.71 -1.16 -10.01
C LYS A 172 3.66 -2.06 -9.24
N TYR A 173 4.36 -1.44 -8.29
CA TYR A 173 5.23 -2.14 -7.37
C TYR A 173 4.57 -2.26 -6.01
N TYR A 174 4.94 -3.30 -5.28
CA TYR A 174 4.40 -3.60 -3.97
C TYR A 174 5.53 -3.94 -3.02
N LEU A 175 5.38 -3.56 -1.76
CA LEU A 175 6.20 -4.06 -0.68
C LEU A 175 5.49 -5.28 -0.07
N ALA A 176 5.90 -6.46 -0.50
CA ALA A 176 5.40 -7.73 0.01
C ALA A 176 6.16 -8.09 1.31
N THR A 177 5.43 -8.41 2.37
CA THR A 177 6.01 -8.68 3.70
C THR A 177 5.58 -10.02 4.27
N TYR A 178 6.57 -10.80 4.66
CA TYR A 178 6.43 -12.14 5.22
C TYR A 178 7.30 -12.27 6.47
N GLY A 179 6.66 -12.48 7.62
CA GLY A 179 7.35 -12.44 8.91
C GLY A 179 8.11 -11.13 9.11
N ASN A 180 9.43 -11.22 9.31
CA ASN A 180 10.30 -10.06 9.46
C ASN A 180 11.04 -9.67 8.17
N MET A 181 10.62 -10.15 7.00
CA MET A 181 11.26 -9.84 5.73
C MET A 181 10.28 -9.15 4.78
N SER A 182 10.75 -8.10 4.10
CA SER A 182 10.00 -7.49 3.00
C SER A 182 10.82 -7.48 1.72
N SER A 183 10.16 -7.59 0.58
CA SER A 183 10.77 -7.47 -0.74
C SER A 183 9.86 -6.68 -1.68
N ILE A 184 10.46 -6.04 -2.68
CA ILE A 184 9.72 -5.30 -3.70
C ILE A 184 9.34 -6.26 -4.82
N VAL A 185 8.05 -6.34 -5.08
CA VAL A 185 7.46 -7.22 -6.09
C VAL A 185 6.61 -6.45 -7.08
N ASP A 186 6.38 -7.01 -8.25
CA ASP A 186 5.40 -6.51 -9.21
C ASP A 186 3.96 -6.92 -8.85
N SER A 187 2.99 -6.56 -9.69
CA SER A 187 1.58 -6.95 -9.51
C SER A 187 1.32 -8.45 -9.60
N ALA A 188 2.28 -9.23 -10.10
CA ALA A 188 2.24 -10.69 -10.12
C ALA A 188 3.06 -11.29 -8.97
N ALA A 189 3.39 -10.50 -7.93
CA ALA A 189 4.23 -10.88 -6.78
C ALA A 189 5.63 -11.41 -7.14
N ARG A 190 6.13 -11.11 -8.35
CA ARG A 190 7.48 -11.52 -8.76
C ARG A 190 8.50 -10.51 -8.24
N PRO A 191 9.66 -10.96 -7.73
CA PRO A 191 10.73 -10.06 -7.32
C PRO A 191 11.14 -9.14 -8.47
N VAL A 192 11.18 -7.84 -8.20
CA VAL A 192 11.64 -6.86 -9.18
C VAL A 192 13.16 -6.95 -9.24
N LYS A 193 13.72 -7.45 -10.34
CA LYS A 193 15.19 -7.55 -10.46
C LYS A 193 15.83 -6.18 -10.65
N ASN A 194 15.19 -5.35 -11.47
CA ASN A 194 15.67 -4.01 -11.78
C ASN A 194 14.59 -3.05 -11.34
N LEU A 195 14.77 -2.44 -10.16
CA LEU A 195 14.04 -1.22 -9.88
C LEU A 195 14.37 -0.26 -11.02
N PRO A 196 13.36 0.37 -11.66
CA PRO A 196 13.63 1.39 -12.67
C PRO A 196 14.73 2.29 -12.12
N ASN A 197 15.76 2.58 -12.92
CA ASN A 197 16.76 3.56 -12.52
C ASN A 197 16.01 4.87 -12.28
N PHE A 198 15.61 5.11 -11.03
CA PHE A 198 15.07 6.37 -10.54
C PHE A 198 16.25 7.32 -10.36
N THR A 199 17.12 7.37 -11.38
CA THR A 199 18.07 8.44 -11.52
C THR A 199 17.24 9.69 -11.58
N ARG A 200 17.39 10.51 -10.53
CA ARG A 200 17.10 11.95 -10.53
C ARG A 200 17.30 12.41 -11.96
N LYS A 201 16.26 12.93 -12.61
CA LYS A 201 16.44 13.71 -13.84
C LYS A 201 17.32 14.89 -13.45
N GLU A 202 18.62 14.69 -13.36
CA GLU A 202 19.58 15.77 -13.36
C GLU A 202 19.42 16.38 -14.74
N GLY A 203 18.63 17.45 -14.78
CA GLY A 203 18.40 18.27 -15.96
C GLY A 203 19.67 19.03 -16.34
N GLY A 204 20.79 18.31 -16.52
CA GLY A 204 21.90 18.80 -17.30
C GLY A 204 21.46 18.89 -18.76
N PRO A 205 21.76 19.99 -19.48
CA PRO A 205 21.48 20.06 -20.90
C PRO A 205 22.18 18.90 -21.58
N GLN A 206 21.41 18.00 -22.20
CA GLN A 206 21.96 17.04 -23.15
C GLN A 206 22.48 17.85 -24.34
N THR A 207 23.75 18.22 -24.28
CA THR A 207 24.47 18.74 -25.43
C THR A 207 24.52 17.63 -26.46
N GLY A 208 23.71 17.77 -27.51
CA GLY A 208 23.74 16.90 -28.66
C GLY A 208 25.13 16.91 -29.29
N ALA A 209 25.84 15.80 -29.16
CA ALA A 209 26.92 15.43 -30.05
C ALA A 209 26.55 14.06 -30.62
N ALA A 210 26.13 14.09 -31.88
CA ALA A 210 25.87 12.91 -32.67
C ALA A 210 27.19 12.27 -33.13
N ALA A 211 27.09 10.97 -33.41
CA ALA A 211 28.00 10.16 -34.20
C ALA A 211 29.34 9.78 -33.54
N ASP A 212 29.35 8.61 -32.90
CA ASP A 212 30.29 7.54 -33.28
C ASP A 212 29.74 6.18 -32.84
N GLY A 213 29.60 5.28 -33.81
CA GLY A 213 28.96 3.97 -33.67
C GLY A 213 29.82 2.94 -32.93
N HIS A 214 30.18 3.21 -31.68
CA HIS A 214 30.76 2.19 -30.81
C HIS A 214 29.65 1.35 -30.15
N PRO A 215 29.78 0.01 -30.14
CA PRO A 215 28.87 -0.84 -29.39
C PRO A 215 28.94 -0.45 -27.92
N SER A 216 27.82 0.00 -27.38
CA SER A 216 27.68 0.39 -25.98
C SER A 216 28.17 -0.76 -25.11
N ALA A 217 29.19 -0.50 -24.28
CA ALA A 217 29.68 -1.46 -23.30
C ALA A 217 28.49 -2.02 -22.50
N PRO A 218 28.51 -3.31 -22.10
CA PRO A 218 27.45 -3.89 -21.30
C PRO A 218 27.22 -2.99 -20.09
N SER A 219 25.99 -2.49 -19.96
CA SER A 219 25.60 -1.63 -18.85
C SER A 219 25.94 -2.37 -17.55
N PRO A 220 26.58 -1.71 -16.56
CA PRO A 220 26.94 -2.36 -15.31
C PRO A 220 25.70 -3.03 -14.73
N GLU A 221 25.81 -4.31 -14.41
CA GLU A 221 24.69 -5.12 -13.90
C GLU A 221 23.96 -4.35 -12.81
N THR A 222 22.71 -3.98 -13.08
CA THR A 222 21.86 -3.31 -12.10
C THR A 222 21.72 -4.22 -10.89
N PRO A 223 22.01 -3.74 -9.66
CA PRO A 223 21.90 -4.57 -8.47
C PRO A 223 20.45 -5.06 -8.29
N PRO A 224 20.25 -6.28 -7.78
CA PRO A 224 18.91 -6.79 -7.49
C PRO A 224 18.17 -5.87 -6.52
N ALA A 225 16.82 -5.85 -6.58
CA ALA A 225 16.05 -5.08 -5.61
C ALA A 225 16.39 -5.51 -4.18
N PRO A 226 16.46 -4.54 -3.24
CA PRO A 226 16.84 -4.84 -1.87
C PRO A 226 15.77 -5.65 -1.16
N VAL A 227 16.25 -6.55 -0.31
CA VAL A 227 15.43 -7.25 0.69
C VAL A 227 15.59 -6.55 2.02
N PHE A 228 14.48 -6.18 2.63
CA PHE A 228 14.45 -5.54 3.94
C PHE A 228 14.34 -6.61 5.02
N ARG A 229 15.29 -6.65 5.95
CA ARG A 229 15.25 -7.54 7.12
C ARG A 229 14.98 -6.70 8.36
N TRP A 230 13.78 -6.84 8.91
CA TRP A 230 13.33 -6.15 10.11
C TRP A 230 13.82 -6.88 11.37
N SER A 231 13.99 -6.14 12.47
CA SER A 231 14.40 -6.75 13.75
C SER A 231 13.31 -7.66 14.36
N ALA A 232 12.06 -7.51 13.92
CA ALA A 232 10.92 -8.31 14.35
C ALA A 232 9.82 -8.32 13.27
N THR A 233 8.78 -9.13 13.46
CA THR A 233 7.56 -9.07 12.65
C THR A 233 6.87 -7.70 12.82
N PRO A 234 6.47 -7.04 11.72
CA PRO A 234 5.82 -5.74 11.77
C PRO A 234 4.44 -5.83 12.41
N SER A 235 4.07 -4.78 13.13
CA SER A 235 2.67 -4.51 13.46
C SER A 235 2.00 -3.61 12.42
N SER A 236 2.80 -2.78 11.74
CA SER A 236 2.37 -1.93 10.63
C SER A 236 3.60 -1.57 9.81
N ILE A 237 3.41 -1.38 8.50
CA ILE A 237 4.46 -0.92 7.59
C ILE A 237 3.94 0.30 6.87
N ILE A 238 4.80 1.28 6.72
CA ILE A 238 4.50 2.54 6.08
C ILE A 238 5.53 2.79 5.00
N CYS A 239 5.06 2.83 3.77
CA CYS A 239 5.85 3.21 2.62
C CYS A 239 5.59 4.69 2.34
N ASN A 240 6.65 5.51 2.42
CA ASN A 240 6.61 6.88 1.96
C ASN A 240 7.50 6.97 0.73
N TRP A 241 6.92 6.67 -0.42
CA TRP A 241 7.63 6.72 -1.68
C TRP A 241 7.13 7.91 -2.50
N SER A 242 8.07 8.68 -3.05
CA SER A 242 7.80 9.79 -3.95
C SER A 242 8.97 9.94 -4.91
N GLU A 243 8.74 9.81 -6.21
CA GLU A 243 9.73 9.99 -7.29
C GLU A 243 10.42 11.37 -7.23
N ASN A 244 9.73 12.39 -6.70
CA ASN A 244 10.28 13.74 -6.55
C ASN A 244 10.95 14.00 -5.19
N ASP A 245 10.95 13.02 -4.29
CA ASP A 245 11.54 13.18 -2.96
C ASP A 245 12.73 12.23 -2.78
N PRO A 246 13.95 12.74 -2.55
CA PRO A 246 15.11 11.92 -2.25
C PRO A 246 14.98 11.12 -0.95
N SER A 247 13.94 11.36 -0.14
CA SER A 247 13.68 10.67 1.13
C SER A 247 13.27 9.20 0.98
N GLU A 248 13.79 8.46 -0.02
CA GLU A 248 13.65 7.03 -0.31
C GLU A 248 13.69 6.12 0.94
N LEU A 249 12.67 6.19 1.79
CA LEU A 249 12.65 5.65 3.14
C LEU A 249 11.35 4.88 3.36
N ILE A 250 11.50 3.68 3.88
CA ILE A 250 10.40 2.87 4.40
C ILE A 250 10.48 2.89 5.92
N ALA A 251 9.35 3.06 6.58
CA ALA A 251 9.24 2.96 8.02
C ALA A 251 8.45 1.71 8.42
N PHE A 252 9.02 0.96 9.35
CA PHE A 252 8.46 -0.23 9.96
C PHE A 252 8.10 0.09 11.40
N LEU A 253 6.94 -0.36 11.88
CA LEU A 253 6.53 -0.21 13.28
C LEU A 253 6.37 -1.60 13.91
N GLY A 254 7.16 -1.89 14.94
CA GLY A 254 7.12 -3.20 15.60
C GLY A 254 7.46 -3.17 17.09
N LYS A 255 7.80 -4.35 17.62
CA LYS A 255 8.14 -4.52 19.05
C LYS A 255 9.40 -3.77 19.47
N GLY A 256 10.33 -3.55 18.53
CA GLY A 256 11.61 -2.88 18.76
C GLY A 256 11.59 -1.36 18.57
N GLY A 257 10.45 -0.79 18.18
CA GLY A 257 10.30 0.62 17.80
C GLY A 257 9.93 0.80 16.33
N VAL A 258 10.15 2.02 15.83
CA VAL A 258 10.00 2.41 14.43
C VAL A 258 11.36 2.28 13.74
N GLU A 259 11.54 1.28 12.88
CA GLU A 259 12.76 1.14 12.08
C GLU A 259 12.58 1.86 10.75
N VAL A 260 13.56 2.69 10.37
CA VAL A 260 13.54 3.38 9.08
C VAL A 260 14.67 2.83 8.22
N CYS A 261 14.35 2.38 7.01
CA CYS A 261 15.30 1.79 6.06
C CYS A 261 15.32 2.56 4.75
N SER A 262 16.48 2.61 4.10
CA SER A 262 16.61 3.14 2.74
C SER A 262 15.97 2.17 1.75
N PHE A 263 15.01 2.67 0.97
CA PHE A 263 14.29 1.92 -0.06
C PHE A 263 15.23 1.36 -1.13
N ARG A 264 16.28 2.10 -1.52
CA ARG A 264 17.23 1.69 -2.56
C ARG A 264 18.23 0.64 -2.10
N THR A 265 18.68 0.74 -0.85
CA THR A 265 19.78 -0.12 -0.36
C THR A 265 19.31 -1.22 0.58
N GLY A 266 18.06 -1.15 1.07
CA GLY A 266 17.55 -2.01 2.14
C GLY A 266 18.19 -1.74 3.50
N ARG A 267 19.17 -0.82 3.60
CA ARG A 267 19.94 -0.59 4.82
C ARG A 267 19.12 0.19 5.83
N ARG A 268 19.21 -0.24 7.09
CA ARG A 268 18.61 0.46 8.21
C ARG A 268 19.31 1.80 8.46
N VAL A 269 18.54 2.87 8.45
CA VAL A 269 18.97 4.25 8.67
C VAL A 269 18.93 4.62 10.15
N THR A 270 17.86 4.27 10.86
CA THR A 270 17.65 4.63 12.28
C THR A 270 16.49 3.87 12.91
N VAL A 271 16.33 3.96 14.24
CA VAL A 271 15.26 3.33 15.03
C VAL A 271 14.70 4.30 16.08
N PHE A 272 13.37 4.41 16.23
CA PHE A 272 12.71 5.37 17.13
C PHE A 272 11.46 4.85 17.88
N PRO A 273 11.27 5.20 19.16
CA PRO A 273 12.28 5.05 20.19
C PRO A 273 12.70 3.57 20.25
N PRO A 274 13.99 3.27 20.48
CA PRO A 274 14.46 1.90 20.54
C PRO A 274 13.86 1.14 21.74
N GLY A 275 13.49 -0.12 21.52
CA GLY A 275 13.15 -1.07 22.58
C GLY A 275 11.79 -0.87 23.26
N ALA A 276 10.90 -0.10 22.66
CA ALA A 276 9.51 0.01 23.10
C ALA A 276 8.56 -0.47 22.00
N PRO A 277 7.52 -1.26 22.33
CA PRO A 277 6.49 -1.58 21.37
C PRO A 277 5.77 -0.30 20.96
N VAL A 278 5.66 -0.10 19.66
CA VAL A 278 4.96 1.04 19.07
C VAL A 278 3.66 0.60 18.42
N ARG A 279 2.70 1.51 18.32
CA ARG A 279 1.47 1.34 17.55
C ARG A 279 1.27 2.52 16.63
N LEU A 280 1.01 2.25 15.36
CA LEU A 280 0.58 3.27 14.42
C LEU A 280 -0.75 3.87 14.88
N ILE A 281 -0.83 5.19 14.87
CA ILE A 281 -2.08 5.93 15.09
C ILE A 281 -2.59 6.44 13.76
N ALA A 282 -1.74 7.13 13.01
CA ALA A 282 -2.08 7.69 11.72
C ALA A 282 -0.83 7.97 10.88
N GLN A 283 -1.02 8.02 9.57
CA GLN A 283 -0.08 8.59 8.62
C GLN A 283 -0.74 9.78 7.95
N SER A 284 -0.10 10.95 8.01
CA SER A 284 -0.53 12.13 7.26
C SER A 284 -0.04 12.06 5.81
N ARG A 285 -0.77 12.72 4.92
CA ARG A 285 -0.33 12.98 3.53
C ARG A 285 1.00 13.71 3.47
N ASP A 286 1.28 14.56 4.45
CA ASP A 286 2.54 15.31 4.57
C ASP A 286 3.67 14.45 5.18
N LYS A 287 3.60 13.13 4.99
CA LYS A 287 4.68 12.19 5.31
C LYS A 287 5.05 12.17 6.81
N GLN A 288 4.06 12.50 7.63
CA GLN A 288 4.18 12.45 9.08
C GLN A 288 3.59 11.14 9.60
N ILE A 289 4.37 10.42 10.38
CA ILE A 289 3.94 9.19 11.03
C ILE A 289 3.67 9.52 12.49
N PHE A 290 2.41 9.34 12.90
CA PHE A 290 1.96 9.49 14.27
C PHE A 290 1.88 8.10 14.90
N PHE A 291 2.61 7.88 15.98
CA PHE A 291 2.60 6.60 16.67
C PHE A 291 2.67 6.76 18.17
N ALA A 292 2.08 5.81 18.88
CA ALA A 292 2.15 5.70 20.33
C ALA A 292 3.26 4.73 20.71
N SER A 293 4.04 5.07 21.74
CA SER A 293 4.92 4.13 22.43
C SER A 293 4.55 4.06 23.91
N GLY A 294 4.66 2.89 24.53
CA GLY A 294 4.34 2.78 25.96
C GLY A 294 4.58 1.40 26.52
N LYS A 295 5.10 1.35 27.75
CA LYS A 295 5.27 0.09 28.50
C LYS A 295 3.95 -0.38 29.13
N SER A 296 2.97 0.51 29.30
CA SER A 296 1.66 0.20 29.87
C SER A 296 0.56 1.12 29.36
N ARG A 297 -0.71 0.71 29.50
CA ARG A 297 -1.89 1.53 29.12
C ARG A 297 -1.93 2.91 29.78
N LYS A 298 -1.31 3.06 30.97
CA LYS A 298 -1.32 4.32 31.73
C LYS A 298 -0.14 5.24 31.43
N ARG A 299 0.87 4.76 30.69
CA ARG A 299 2.08 5.52 30.34
C ARG A 299 2.35 5.35 28.85
N CYS A 300 1.62 6.13 28.06
CA CYS A 300 1.74 6.20 26.62
C CYS A 300 2.30 7.57 26.22
N SER A 301 3.30 7.57 25.37
CA SER A 301 3.87 8.75 24.74
C SER A 301 3.44 8.78 23.27
N LEU A 302 2.97 9.95 22.82
CA LEU A 302 2.66 10.20 21.42
C LEU A 302 3.90 10.76 20.74
N HIS A 303 4.26 10.20 19.59
CA HIS A 303 5.41 10.60 18.80
C HIS A 303 4.99 10.95 17.39
N VAL A 304 5.75 11.86 16.77
CA VAL A 304 5.60 12.24 15.37
C VAL A 304 6.97 12.20 14.71
N ILE A 305 7.09 11.42 13.64
CA ILE A 305 8.27 11.42 12.77
C ILE A 305 7.88 12.05 11.44
N LYS A 306 8.69 13.00 10.97
CA LYS A 306 8.63 13.52 9.61
C LYS A 306 9.75 12.87 8.82
N LEU A 307 9.42 12.01 7.87
CA LEU A 307 10.43 11.25 7.13
C LEU A 307 11.34 12.15 6.28
N ASP A 308 10.81 13.23 5.74
CA ASP A 308 11.58 14.14 4.87
C ASP A 308 12.68 14.86 5.65
N ARG A 309 12.37 15.32 6.88
CA ARG A 309 13.38 15.95 7.75
C ARG A 309 14.51 14.98 8.10
N LEU A 310 14.19 13.69 8.25
CA LEU A 310 15.18 12.67 8.54
C LEU A 310 16.10 12.44 7.33
N ALA A 311 15.54 12.48 6.12
CA ALA A 311 16.31 12.39 4.90
C ALA A 311 17.21 13.62 4.69
N GLU A 312 16.69 14.83 4.92
CA GLU A 312 17.46 16.09 4.86
C GLU A 312 18.64 16.09 5.84
N GLN A 313 18.42 15.67 7.09
CA GLN A 313 19.49 15.55 8.09
C GLN A 313 20.58 14.61 7.63
N ARG A 314 20.23 13.45 7.06
CA ARG A 314 21.20 12.49 6.55
C ARG A 314 21.97 12.99 5.34
N ALA A 315 21.31 13.73 4.45
CA ALA A 315 21.97 14.34 3.30
C ALA A 315 22.96 15.43 3.72
N ALA A 316 22.71 16.13 4.84
CA ALA A 316 23.65 17.10 5.40
C ALA A 316 24.84 16.47 6.12
N ASP A 317 24.67 15.26 6.66
CA ASP A 317 25.71 14.52 7.38
C ASP A 317 26.68 13.73 6.47
N ALA A 318 26.33 13.57 5.17
CA ALA A 318 27.08 12.78 4.19
C ALA A 318 28.01 13.65 3.33
#